data_AF-U1QBB2-F1
#
_entry.id   AF-U1QBB2-F1
#
_cell.length_a   1.000
_cell.length_b   1.000
_cell.length_c   1.000
_cell.angle_alpha   90.00
_cell.angle_beta   90.00
_cell.angle_gamma   90.00
#
_symmetry.space_group_name_H-M   'P 1'
#
loop_
_entity.id
_entity.type
_entity.pdbx_description
1 polymer ?
#
loop_
_entity_poly.entity_id
_entity_poly.type
_entity_poly.pdbx_seq_one_letter_code
_entity_poly.pdbx_strand_id
1 'polypeptide(L)'
;MRFRYRICALSVCIVLVSCLSMKEEKHKHFWDGSKAFEKRQTIEAYKRDTVPMIEKFLVRISQAGAGEFIFDGDDQDRRCGENDNGYDYWSPNISGKPIEVAEVIKAGDKYLVPAGFSKKTQRKHENGDVRFFWMNKKDGGYVTAIVSPKSHTGIYYISGCRPSDGSATPSPSPTPTGKLPDATNSSYKTSDPNSTPTE
;
A
#
# COMPACT_ATOMS: atom_id res chain seq x y z
N MET A 1 67.57 52.22 10.65
CA MET A 1 67.75 52.04 9.18
C MET A 1 67.76 50.55 8.90
N ARG A 2 66.90 49.90 8.11
CA ARG A 2 66.09 50.32 6.95
C ARG A 2 64.77 49.53 6.90
N PHE A 3 63.67 50.27 6.82
CA PHE A 3 62.38 49.88 6.22
C PHE A 3 62.60 49.53 4.74
N ARG A 4 62.03 48.44 4.18
CA ARG A 4 61.47 48.39 2.80
C ARG A 4 60.53 47.19 2.58
N TYR A 5 59.27 47.55 2.37
CA TYR A 5 58.13 46.84 1.79
C TYR A 5 58.45 45.85 0.65
N ARG A 6 57.75 44.70 0.65
CA ARG A 6 57.09 44.13 -0.54
C ARG A 6 55.76 43.47 -0.15
N ILE A 7 54.70 44.23 -0.34
CA ILE A 7 53.32 43.74 -0.56
C ILE A 7 53.20 43.45 -2.07
N CYS A 8 52.32 42.51 -2.43
CA CYS A 8 51.76 42.19 -3.76
C CYS A 8 52.21 40.87 -4.40
N ALA A 9 51.49 39.79 -4.05
CA ALA A 9 50.87 38.83 -4.97
C ALA A 9 49.94 37.95 -4.12
N LEU A 10 48.78 38.44 -3.68
CA LEU A 10 47.48 38.14 -4.32
C LEU A 10 47.48 36.91 -5.23
N SER A 11 46.58 35.98 -4.88
CA SER A 11 45.73 35.21 -5.79
C SER A 11 46.03 33.70 -5.89
N VAL A 12 44.99 32.93 -5.58
CA VAL A 12 44.73 31.52 -5.92
C VAL A 12 45.63 30.52 -5.16
N CYS A 13 45.14 29.77 -4.17
CA CYS A 13 44.29 28.60 -4.39
C CYS A 13 43.30 28.38 -3.24
N ILE A 14 42.08 28.90 -3.39
CA ILE A 14 40.87 28.41 -2.70
C ILE A 14 40.04 27.67 -3.75
N VAL A 15 40.42 26.44 -4.07
CA VAL A 15 39.62 25.46 -4.84
C VAL A 15 40.29 24.11 -4.52
N LEU A 16 39.69 23.08 -3.93
CA LEU A 16 38.36 22.55 -4.01
C LEU A 16 38.01 21.95 -2.63
N VAL A 17 37.36 22.71 -1.76
CA VAL A 17 36.62 22.09 -0.66
C VAL A 17 35.35 21.53 -1.27
N SER A 18 35.43 20.24 -1.58
CA SER A 18 34.33 19.30 -1.49
C SER A 18 33.01 19.80 -2.05
N CYS A 19 32.83 19.68 -3.36
CA CYS A 19 31.54 19.29 -3.93
C CYS A 19 31.21 17.86 -3.44
N LEU A 20 31.05 17.68 -2.13
CA LEU A 20 30.07 16.74 -1.63
C LEU A 20 28.74 17.43 -1.95
N SER A 21 28.29 17.22 -3.19
CA SER A 21 26.88 17.25 -3.50
C SER A 21 26.25 16.34 -2.44
N MET A 22 25.72 16.96 -1.40
CA MET A 22 24.76 16.32 -0.54
C MET A 22 23.64 15.95 -1.50
N LYS A 23 23.71 14.73 -2.04
CA LYS A 23 22.57 14.12 -2.70
C LYS A 23 21.49 14.21 -1.66
N GLU A 24 20.56 15.12 -1.90
CA GLU A 24 19.32 15.25 -1.16
C GLU A 24 18.82 13.81 -0.98
N GLU A 25 18.89 13.29 0.23
CA GLU A 25 18.26 12.00 0.51
C GLU A 25 16.77 12.26 0.35
N LYS A 26 16.24 12.12 -0.88
CA LYS A 26 14.81 12.11 -1.14
C LYS A 26 14.20 11.24 -0.07
N HIS A 27 13.34 11.84 0.76
CA HIS A 27 12.78 11.20 1.93
C HIS A 27 12.25 9.83 1.55
N LYS A 28 12.96 8.77 1.98
CA LYS A 28 12.53 7.40 1.71
C LYS A 28 11.18 7.21 2.37
N HIS A 29 10.18 6.87 1.59
CA HIS A 29 8.87 6.57 2.13
C HIS A 29 8.99 5.36 3.08
N PHE A 30 8.17 5.28 4.13
CA PHE A 30 8.26 4.15 5.07
C PHE A 30 7.98 2.80 4.39
N TRP A 31 7.33 2.84 3.23
CA TRP A 31 7.03 1.69 2.37
C TRP A 31 8.06 1.47 1.26
N ASP A 32 9.22 2.13 1.28
CA ASP A 32 10.28 1.85 0.32
C ASP A 32 10.91 0.47 0.52
N GLY A 33 11.17 -0.19 -0.59
CA GLY A 33 11.84 -1.48 -0.62
C GLY A 33 13.34 -1.36 -0.36
N SER A 34 13.90 -2.34 0.34
CA SER A 34 15.34 -2.43 0.61
C SER A 34 16.18 -2.78 -0.63
N LYS A 35 15.59 -3.39 -1.66
CA LYS A 35 16.27 -3.61 -2.93
C LYS A 35 16.48 -2.30 -3.68
N ALA A 36 17.62 -2.21 -4.36
CA ALA A 36 17.83 -1.21 -5.40
C ALA A 36 16.68 -1.25 -6.41
N PHE A 37 16.26 -0.07 -6.89
CA PHE A 37 15.07 0.11 -7.72
C PHE A 37 15.00 -0.88 -8.90
N GLU A 38 16.06 -0.98 -9.70
CA GLU A 38 16.16 -1.88 -10.87
C GLU A 38 16.13 -3.39 -10.55
N LYS A 39 16.21 -3.76 -9.28
CA LYS A 39 16.16 -5.16 -8.82
C LYS A 39 14.85 -5.51 -8.12
N ARG A 40 13.94 -4.54 -7.97
CA ARG A 40 12.60 -4.77 -7.44
C ARG A 40 11.78 -5.55 -8.45
N GLN A 41 10.81 -6.34 -7.97
CA GLN A 41 9.80 -6.96 -8.83
C GLN A 41 9.09 -5.87 -9.64
N THR A 42 8.96 -6.09 -10.95
CA THR A 42 8.37 -5.13 -11.88
C THR A 42 6.90 -4.85 -11.57
N ILE A 43 6.38 -3.72 -12.03
CA ILE A 43 4.96 -3.39 -11.83
C ILE A 43 4.05 -4.42 -12.51
N GLU A 44 4.47 -4.94 -13.66
CA GLU A 44 3.77 -5.98 -14.40
C GLU A 44 3.74 -7.30 -13.63
N ALA A 45 4.89 -7.72 -13.09
CA ALA A 45 4.97 -8.89 -12.24
C ALA A 45 4.18 -8.72 -10.93
N TYR A 46 4.15 -7.50 -10.36
CA TYR A 46 3.33 -7.22 -9.19
C TYR A 46 1.84 -7.43 -9.48
N LYS A 47 1.33 -6.89 -10.60
CA LYS A 47 -0.07 -7.06 -11.00
C LYS A 47 -0.41 -8.51 -11.35
N ARG A 48 0.50 -9.25 -11.99
CA ARG A 48 0.28 -10.64 -12.38
C ARG A 48 0.38 -11.63 -11.21
N ASP A 49 1.33 -11.43 -10.30
CA ASP A 49 1.70 -12.45 -9.31
C ASP A 49 1.27 -12.06 -7.88
N THR A 50 1.33 -10.77 -7.54
CA THR A 50 1.09 -10.27 -6.17
C THR A 50 -0.36 -9.84 -5.95
N VAL A 51 -0.96 -9.06 -6.87
CA VAL A 51 -2.35 -8.60 -6.75
C VAL A 51 -3.34 -9.77 -6.59
N PRO A 52 -3.26 -10.88 -7.34
CA PRO A 52 -4.17 -12.01 -7.14
C PRO A 52 -4.08 -12.65 -5.76
N MET A 53 -2.95 -12.54 -5.07
CA MET A 53 -2.81 -13.02 -3.69
C MET A 53 -3.47 -12.06 -2.70
N ILE A 54 -3.43 -10.75 -2.97
CA ILE A 54 -4.20 -9.74 -2.23
C ILE A 54 -5.70 -9.94 -2.47
N GLU A 55 -6.13 -10.24 -3.69
CA GLU A 55 -7.53 -10.55 -4.00
C GLU A 55 -8.03 -11.80 -3.24
N LYS A 56 -7.21 -12.86 -3.16
CA LYS A 56 -7.54 -14.04 -2.32
C LYS A 56 -7.64 -13.69 -0.84
N PHE A 57 -6.82 -12.76 -0.36
CA PHE A 57 -6.97 -12.20 0.98
C PHE A 57 -8.33 -11.50 1.12
N LEU A 58 -8.69 -10.60 0.21
CA LEU A 58 -10.01 -9.92 0.21
C LEU A 58 -11.17 -10.91 0.20
N VAL A 59 -11.18 -11.89 -0.71
CA VAL A 59 -12.21 -12.94 -0.78
C VAL A 59 -12.35 -13.67 0.55
N ARG A 60 -11.23 -13.99 1.21
CA ARG A 60 -11.27 -14.66 2.52
C ARG A 60 -11.87 -13.78 3.61
N ILE A 61 -11.57 -12.48 3.61
CA ILE A 61 -12.14 -11.49 4.53
C ILE A 61 -13.65 -11.35 4.31
N SER A 62 -14.08 -11.24 3.05
CA SER A 62 -15.50 -11.21 2.66
C SER A 62 -16.26 -12.42 3.23
N GLN A 63 -15.73 -13.64 2.96
CA GLN A 63 -16.28 -14.90 3.46
C GLN A 63 -16.22 -15.06 4.99
N ALA A 64 -15.38 -14.29 5.68
CA ALA A 64 -15.29 -14.30 7.14
C ALA A 64 -16.31 -13.38 7.83
N GLY A 65 -17.19 -12.71 7.06
CA GLY A 65 -18.27 -11.90 7.59
C GLY A 65 -18.22 -10.44 7.18
N ALA A 66 -17.17 -9.99 6.48
CA ALA A 66 -17.10 -8.60 6.01
C ALA A 66 -18.14 -8.34 4.91
N GLY A 67 -18.63 -9.40 4.27
CA GLY A 67 -19.65 -9.33 3.22
C GLY A 67 -19.10 -8.78 1.93
N GLU A 68 -19.99 -8.23 1.10
CA GLU A 68 -19.61 -7.52 -0.12
C GLU A 68 -18.84 -6.24 0.23
N PHE A 69 -17.78 -5.95 -0.52
CA PHE A 69 -16.96 -4.77 -0.29
C PHE A 69 -17.48 -3.57 -1.07
N ILE A 70 -17.34 -2.40 -0.46
CA ILE A 70 -17.47 -1.11 -1.11
C ILE A 70 -16.06 -0.63 -1.49
N PHE A 71 -15.89 -0.26 -2.75
CA PHE A 71 -14.66 0.29 -3.29
C PHE A 71 -14.86 1.79 -3.50
N ASP A 72 -14.11 2.59 -2.73
CA ASP A 72 -14.17 4.05 -2.78
C ASP A 72 -12.92 4.60 -3.48
N GLY A 73 -13.15 5.23 -4.63
CA GLY A 73 -12.14 5.66 -5.60
C GLY A 73 -11.78 4.59 -6.64
N ASP A 74 -10.87 4.95 -7.53
CA ASP A 74 -10.30 4.06 -8.54
C ASP A 74 -8.90 3.58 -8.12
N ASP A 75 -8.44 2.49 -8.72
CA ASP A 75 -7.04 2.15 -8.69
C ASP A 75 -6.21 3.15 -9.48
N GLN A 76 -4.96 3.36 -9.05
CA GLN A 76 -4.10 4.39 -9.62
C GLN A 76 -2.73 3.81 -9.95
N ASP A 77 -2.38 3.90 -11.24
CA ASP A 77 -1.01 3.75 -11.71
C ASP A 77 -0.35 5.12 -11.76
N ARG A 78 0.59 5.38 -10.86
CA ARG A 78 1.29 6.68 -10.80
C ARG A 78 2.75 6.50 -11.15
N ARG A 79 3.31 7.53 -11.80
CA ARG A 79 4.76 7.64 -12.01
C ARG A 79 5.46 7.84 -10.68
N CYS A 80 6.62 7.22 -10.53
CA CYS A 80 7.46 7.34 -9.35
C CYS A 80 8.94 7.12 -9.70
N GLY A 81 9.81 7.27 -8.72
CA GLY A 81 11.25 7.03 -8.88
C GLY A 81 12.01 8.27 -9.32
N GLU A 82 13.25 8.08 -9.73
CA GLU A 82 14.08 9.16 -10.27
C GLU A 82 13.79 9.29 -11.77
N ASN A 83 13.48 10.51 -12.23
CA ASN A 83 13.11 10.76 -13.63
C ASN A 83 11.86 9.99 -14.11
N ASP A 84 10.91 9.71 -13.20
CA ASP A 84 9.64 9.03 -13.53
C ASP A 84 9.81 7.66 -14.23
N ASN A 85 10.92 6.99 -13.92
CA ASN A 85 11.30 5.70 -14.49
C ASN A 85 10.56 4.50 -13.88
N GLY A 86 9.74 4.73 -12.87
CA GLY A 86 8.96 3.69 -12.20
C GLY A 86 7.48 3.99 -12.15
N TYR A 87 6.76 2.98 -11.65
CA TYR A 87 5.34 3.06 -11.37
C TYR A 87 5.02 2.49 -9.99
N ASP A 88 4.03 3.06 -9.33
CA ASP A 88 3.36 2.40 -8.22
C ASP A 88 1.86 2.24 -8.49
N TYR A 89 1.31 1.20 -7.88
CA TYR A 89 -0.09 0.82 -7.98
C TYR A 89 -0.75 1.02 -6.62
N TRP A 90 -1.76 1.87 -6.58
CA TRP A 90 -2.55 2.19 -5.40
C TRP A 90 -3.93 1.57 -5.57
N SER A 91 -4.39 0.82 -4.58
CA SER A 91 -5.78 0.35 -4.57
C SER A 91 -6.75 1.51 -4.28
N PRO A 92 -8.05 1.36 -4.56
CA PRO A 92 -9.06 2.17 -3.89
C PRO A 92 -9.08 1.90 -2.37
N ASN A 93 -9.85 2.69 -1.63
CA ASN A 93 -10.19 2.35 -0.26
C ASN A 93 -11.27 1.27 -0.27
N ILE A 94 -11.04 0.16 0.45
CA ILE A 94 -11.93 -1.00 0.43
C ILE A 94 -12.56 -1.11 1.81
N SER A 95 -13.89 -1.18 1.89
CA SER A 95 -14.60 -1.29 3.17
C SER A 95 -15.65 -2.39 3.17
N GLY A 96 -15.78 -3.08 4.30
CA GLY A 96 -16.79 -4.10 4.55
C GLY A 96 -17.24 -4.06 6.01
N LYS A 97 -18.14 -4.98 6.39
CA LYS A 97 -18.61 -5.11 7.77
C LYS A 97 -17.46 -5.43 8.73
N PRO A 98 -17.56 -5.05 10.01
CA PRO A 98 -16.58 -5.44 11.02
C PRO A 98 -16.56 -6.97 11.15
N ILE A 99 -15.36 -7.54 11.28
CA ILE A 99 -15.16 -8.97 11.52
C ILE A 99 -14.19 -9.22 12.68
N GLU A 100 -14.11 -10.47 13.10
CA GLU A 100 -13.14 -10.88 14.11
C GLU A 100 -11.69 -10.64 13.65
N VAL A 101 -10.90 -10.04 14.53
CA VAL A 101 -9.46 -9.77 14.30
C VAL A 101 -8.69 -11.03 13.91
N ALA A 102 -9.02 -12.17 14.52
CA ALA A 102 -8.37 -13.45 14.24
C ALA A 102 -8.53 -13.89 12.77
N GLU A 103 -9.65 -13.56 12.14
CA GLU A 103 -9.89 -13.91 10.73
C GLU A 103 -9.03 -13.08 9.79
N VAL A 104 -8.82 -11.80 10.10
CA VAL A 104 -7.89 -10.94 9.35
C VAL A 104 -6.46 -11.48 9.42
N ILE A 105 -6.04 -11.86 10.62
CA ILE A 105 -4.70 -12.43 10.87
C ILE A 105 -4.51 -13.72 10.06
N LYS A 106 -5.46 -14.64 10.16
CA LYS A 106 -5.44 -15.93 9.46
C LYS A 106 -5.38 -15.76 7.95
N ALA A 107 -6.15 -14.82 7.39
CA ALA A 107 -6.12 -14.52 5.96
C ALA A 107 -4.78 -13.93 5.54
N GLY A 108 -4.23 -12.98 6.29
CA GLY A 108 -2.94 -12.36 6.01
C GLY A 108 -1.78 -13.37 6.03
N ASP A 109 -1.74 -14.24 7.05
CA ASP A 109 -0.72 -15.29 7.16
C ASP A 109 -0.83 -16.34 6.04
N LYS A 110 -2.05 -16.62 5.55
CA LYS A 110 -2.29 -17.59 4.48
C LYS A 110 -1.93 -17.07 3.08
N TYR A 111 -2.20 -15.78 2.78
CA TYR A 111 -2.09 -15.28 1.41
C TYR A 111 -1.02 -14.21 1.23
N LEU A 112 -0.86 -13.28 2.18
CA LEU A 112 0.08 -12.17 2.03
C LEU A 112 1.51 -12.60 2.37
N VAL A 113 1.72 -13.39 3.42
CA VAL A 113 3.06 -13.84 3.80
C VAL A 113 3.72 -14.69 2.70
N PRO A 114 3.04 -15.69 2.10
CA PRO A 114 3.61 -16.44 0.97
C PRO A 114 3.84 -15.59 -0.28
N ALA A 115 3.09 -14.50 -0.47
CA ALA A 115 3.26 -13.55 -1.56
C ALA A 115 4.44 -12.58 -1.37
N GLY A 116 5.28 -12.79 -0.34
CA GLY A 116 6.49 -12.01 -0.11
C GLY A 116 6.31 -10.82 0.83
N PHE A 117 5.13 -10.63 1.42
CA PHE A 117 4.95 -9.66 2.49
C PHE A 117 5.48 -10.20 3.82
N SER A 118 5.83 -9.29 4.74
CA SER A 118 6.25 -9.64 6.09
C SER A 118 5.12 -10.27 6.89
N LYS A 119 5.46 -10.91 8.01
CA LYS A 119 4.48 -11.12 9.09
C LYS A 119 3.84 -9.78 9.48
N LYS A 120 2.61 -9.82 9.95
CA LYS A 120 1.87 -8.63 10.37
C LYS A 120 2.60 -7.86 11.47
N THR A 121 2.57 -6.54 11.38
CA THR A 121 2.69 -5.65 12.53
C THR A 121 1.28 -5.26 12.97
N GLN A 122 1.00 -5.28 14.26
CA GLN A 122 -0.31 -4.98 14.81
C GLN A 122 -0.24 -3.77 15.75
N ARG A 123 -1.17 -2.84 15.62
CA ARG A 123 -1.38 -1.71 16.51
C ARG A 123 -2.81 -1.74 17.04
N LYS A 124 -2.97 -1.79 18.36
CA LYS A 124 -4.28 -1.66 19.02
C LYS A 124 -4.46 -0.20 19.44
N HIS A 125 -5.66 0.33 19.25
CA HIS A 125 -6.04 1.68 19.61
C HIS A 125 -7.02 1.64 20.80
N GLU A 126 -7.07 2.73 21.58
CA GLU A 126 -7.90 2.82 22.79
C GLU A 126 -9.40 2.69 22.51
N ASN A 127 -9.84 3.11 21.33
CA ASN A 127 -11.22 2.98 20.86
C ASN A 127 -11.61 1.53 20.47
N GLY A 128 -10.69 0.57 20.59
CA GLY A 128 -10.88 -0.83 20.23
C GLY A 128 -10.47 -1.16 18.79
N ASP A 129 -10.07 -0.17 17.98
CA ASP A 129 -9.62 -0.44 16.63
C ASP A 129 -8.31 -1.23 16.63
N VAL A 130 -8.17 -2.13 15.67
CA VAL A 130 -6.94 -2.88 15.47
C VAL A 130 -6.48 -2.72 14.04
N ARG A 131 -5.30 -2.11 13.87
CA ARG A 131 -4.66 -1.91 12.57
C ARG A 131 -3.53 -2.90 12.35
N PHE A 132 -3.43 -3.38 11.13
CA PHE A 132 -2.44 -4.32 10.66
C PHE A 132 -1.66 -3.73 9.48
N PHE A 133 -0.38 -4.11 9.39
CA PHE A 133 0.47 -3.86 8.24
C PHE A 133 1.23 -5.13 7.86
N TRP A 134 1.19 -5.47 6.58
CA TRP A 134 2.06 -6.45 5.94
C TRP A 134 2.93 -5.71 4.93
N MET A 135 4.23 -5.63 5.19
CA MET A 135 5.16 -4.85 4.38
C MET A 135 5.86 -5.75 3.36
N ASN A 136 5.91 -5.35 2.09
CA ASN A 136 6.84 -5.98 1.15
C ASN A 136 8.20 -5.29 1.31
N LYS A 137 8.95 -5.70 2.33
CA LYS A 137 10.19 -5.00 2.74
C LYS A 137 11.28 -4.99 1.66
N LYS A 138 11.26 -5.96 0.74
CA LYS A 138 12.29 -6.07 -0.31
C LYS A 138 11.94 -5.19 -1.50
N ASP A 139 10.74 -5.33 -2.04
CA ASP A 139 10.33 -4.65 -3.27
C ASP A 139 9.60 -3.33 -3.01
N GLY A 140 9.24 -3.05 -1.77
CA GLY A 140 8.45 -1.90 -1.36
C GLY A 140 6.95 -2.17 -1.41
N GLY A 141 6.18 -1.28 -0.79
CA GLY A 141 4.72 -1.38 -0.68
C GLY A 141 4.24 -2.12 0.56
N TYR A 142 2.92 -2.10 0.75
CA TYR A 142 2.26 -2.73 1.88
C TYR A 142 0.79 -3.02 1.60
N VAL A 143 0.23 -3.95 2.39
CA VAL A 143 -1.21 -4.08 2.61
C VAL A 143 -1.49 -3.63 4.05
N THR A 144 -2.50 -2.78 4.22
CA THR A 144 -3.03 -2.43 5.55
C THR A 144 -4.48 -2.86 5.68
N ALA A 145 -4.83 -3.30 6.89
CA ALA A 145 -6.22 -3.53 7.27
C ALA A 145 -6.47 -2.87 8.63
N ILE A 146 -7.67 -2.35 8.83
CA ILE A 146 -8.18 -1.91 10.12
C ILE A 146 -9.48 -2.62 10.40
N VAL A 147 -9.63 -3.16 11.60
CA VAL A 147 -10.91 -3.63 12.14
C VAL A 147 -11.35 -2.61 13.16
N SER A 148 -12.47 -1.95 12.87
CA SER A 148 -13.18 -1.07 13.78
C SER A 148 -14.46 -1.76 14.23
N PRO A 149 -14.49 -2.40 15.42
CA PRO A 149 -15.60 -3.28 15.83
C PRO A 149 -16.99 -2.64 15.77
N LYS A 150 -17.06 -1.30 15.90
CA LYS A 150 -18.30 -0.52 15.90
C LYS A 150 -18.74 -0.02 14.53
N SER A 151 -17.93 -0.19 13.47
CA SER A 151 -18.23 0.44 12.18
C SER A 151 -17.90 -0.44 10.98
N HIS A 152 -16.64 -0.82 10.77
CA HIS A 152 -16.22 -1.44 9.51
C HIS A 152 -14.88 -2.20 9.62
N THR A 153 -14.61 -3.00 8.60
CA THR A 153 -13.26 -3.42 8.24
C THR A 153 -12.81 -2.58 7.06
N GLY A 154 -11.67 -1.88 7.17
CA GLY A 154 -11.07 -1.08 6.10
C GLY A 154 -9.80 -1.72 5.59
N ILE A 155 -9.57 -1.75 4.28
CA ILE A 155 -8.41 -2.35 3.63
C ILE A 155 -7.90 -1.41 2.55
N TYR A 156 -6.57 -1.35 2.42
CA TYR A 156 -5.89 -0.53 1.42
C TYR A 156 -4.51 -1.11 1.14
N TYR A 157 -4.01 -0.99 -0.09
CA TYR A 157 -2.67 -1.46 -0.43
C TYR A 157 -1.98 -0.62 -1.51
N ILE A 158 -0.65 -0.58 -1.41
CA ILE A 158 0.24 0.09 -2.37
C ILE A 158 1.34 -0.89 -2.76
N SER A 159 1.70 -0.94 -4.05
CA SER A 159 2.81 -1.75 -4.54
C SER A 159 4.19 -1.27 -4.11
N GLY A 160 4.35 0.01 -3.74
CA GLY A 160 5.63 0.70 -3.73
C GLY A 160 6.16 0.94 -5.14
N CYS A 161 7.15 1.84 -5.27
CA CYS A 161 7.70 2.21 -6.56
C CYS A 161 8.52 1.08 -7.19
N ARG A 162 8.15 0.68 -8.41
CA ARG A 162 8.66 -0.49 -9.13
C ARG A 162 9.14 -0.13 -10.55
N PRO A 163 10.20 -0.79 -11.05
CA PRO A 163 10.55 -0.68 -12.45
C PRO A 163 9.48 -1.33 -13.32
N SER A 164 9.45 -0.96 -14.60
CA SER A 164 8.66 -1.65 -15.61
C SER A 164 9.57 -2.54 -16.44
N ASP A 165 9.10 -3.74 -16.79
CA ASP A 165 9.77 -4.59 -17.79
C ASP A 165 9.25 -4.35 -19.22
N GLY A 166 8.32 -3.41 -19.39
CA GLY A 166 7.71 -3.06 -20.67
C GLY A 166 6.77 -4.13 -21.24
N SER A 167 6.51 -5.22 -20.51
CA SER A 167 5.53 -6.22 -20.93
C SER A 167 4.10 -5.70 -20.75
N ALA A 168 3.16 -6.28 -21.49
CA ALA A 168 1.76 -5.99 -21.27
C ALA A 168 1.35 -6.51 -19.88
N THR A 169 0.79 -5.63 -19.05
CA THR A 169 0.08 -6.08 -17.84
C THR A 169 -1.14 -6.87 -18.27
N PRO A 170 -1.46 -8.01 -17.63
CA PRO A 170 -2.79 -8.59 -17.80
C PRO A 170 -3.83 -7.51 -17.47
N SER A 171 -4.94 -7.49 -18.22
CA SER A 171 -6.09 -6.65 -17.86
C SER A 171 -6.35 -6.84 -16.37
N PRO A 172 -6.59 -5.76 -15.59
CA PRO A 172 -6.95 -5.93 -14.19
C PRO A 172 -8.02 -7.00 -14.12
N SER A 173 -7.83 -8.00 -13.23
CA SER A 173 -8.95 -8.83 -12.78
C SER A 173 -10.09 -7.86 -12.53
N PRO A 174 -11.32 -8.13 -12.99
CA PRO A 174 -12.42 -7.24 -12.73
C PRO A 174 -12.38 -6.97 -11.23
N THR A 175 -12.08 -5.71 -10.87
CA THR A 175 -12.24 -5.21 -9.52
C THR A 175 -13.57 -5.77 -9.04
N PRO A 176 -13.71 -6.29 -7.81
CA PRO A 176 -15.01 -6.73 -7.33
C PRO A 176 -15.99 -5.55 -7.20
N THR A 177 -16.24 -4.77 -8.25
CA THR A 177 -17.47 -4.03 -8.48
C THR A 177 -18.58 -5.06 -8.45
N GLY A 178 -19.42 -4.98 -7.42
CA GLY A 178 -20.43 -5.97 -7.09
C GLY A 178 -21.12 -6.61 -8.30
N LYS A 179 -20.71 -7.84 -8.60
CA LYS A 179 -21.57 -9.05 -8.66
C LYS A 179 -20.68 -10.28 -8.88
N LEU A 180 -20.44 -11.05 -7.82
CA LEU A 180 -20.12 -12.48 -7.96
C LEU A 180 -21.45 -13.23 -8.24
N PRO A 181 -21.43 -14.41 -8.91
CA PRO A 181 -22.58 -14.97 -9.62
C PRO A 181 -23.79 -15.21 -8.71
N ASP A 182 -24.99 -15.03 -9.30
CA ASP A 182 -26.29 -14.97 -8.62
C ASP A 182 -26.47 -16.04 -7.53
N ALA A 183 -26.37 -15.61 -6.27
CA ALA A 183 -27.06 -16.25 -5.18
C ALA A 183 -28.55 -15.89 -5.34
N THR A 184 -29.27 -16.73 -6.08
CA THR A 184 -30.71 -16.65 -6.22
C THR A 184 -31.33 -16.61 -4.82
N ASN A 185 -32.06 -15.52 -4.55
CA ASN A 185 -32.84 -15.24 -3.33
C ASN A 185 -32.04 -14.70 -2.12
N SER A 186 -31.87 -13.37 -2.08
CA SER A 186 -31.56 -12.68 -0.83
C SER A 186 -32.59 -11.57 -0.58
N SER A 187 -33.61 -11.91 0.20
CA SER A 187 -34.59 -10.99 0.78
C SER A 187 -34.05 -10.41 2.09
N TYR A 188 -33.44 -9.23 2.06
CA TYR A 188 -33.26 -8.43 3.28
C TYR A 188 -34.05 -7.13 3.15
N LYS A 189 -35.35 -7.27 3.41
CA LYS A 189 -36.13 -6.20 4.03
C LYS A 189 -35.77 -6.25 5.51
N THR A 190 -35.12 -5.21 6.02
CA THR A 190 -35.00 -5.01 7.47
C THR A 190 -36.40 -4.80 8.02
N SER A 191 -36.91 -5.79 8.77
CA SER A 191 -38.11 -5.62 9.58
C SER A 191 -37.70 -4.98 10.90
N ASP A 192 -38.09 -3.73 11.11
CA ASP A 192 -38.04 -3.08 12.42
C ASP A 192 -38.98 -3.83 13.38
N PRO A 193 -38.51 -4.35 14.54
CA PRO A 193 -39.38 -5.09 15.46
C PRO A 193 -40.25 -4.20 16.36
N ASN A 194 -40.32 -2.87 16.18
CA ASN A 194 -41.00 -2.03 17.18
C ASN A 194 -41.73 -0.76 16.70
N SER A 195 -42.18 -0.67 15.45
CA SER A 195 -43.06 0.42 15.02
C SER A 195 -44.50 -0.05 14.88
N THR A 196 -45.31 0.15 15.92
CA THR A 196 -46.77 0.07 15.86
C THR A 196 -47.32 1.28 15.09
N PRO A 197 -48.24 1.13 14.13
CA PRO A 197 -48.85 2.27 13.43
C PRO A 197 -49.90 2.94 14.32
N THR A 198 -49.83 4.26 14.46
CA THR A 198 -50.95 5.10 14.93
C THR A 198 -51.77 5.52 13.71
N GLU A 199 -53.11 5.48 13.85
CA GLU A 199 -54.12 5.84 12.82
C GLU A 199 -53.94 7.24 12.21
#